data_AF-F9DEB5-F1
#
_entry.id   AF-F9DEB5-F1
#
_cell.length_a   1.000
_cell.length_b   1.000
_cell.length_c   1.000
_cell.angle_alpha   90.00
_cell.angle_beta   90.00
_cell.angle_gamma   90.00
#
_symmetry.space_group_name_H-M   'P 1'
#
loop_
_entity.id
_entity.type
_entity.pdbx_description
1 polymer ?
#
loop_
_entity_poly.entity_id
_entity_poly.type
_entity_poly.pdbx_seq_one_letter_code
_entity_poly.pdbx_strand_id
1 'polypeptide(L)'
;MNLKKKIGERIIILSALFMLIACKDVIDYEYSNYHCNLTIDNSVHLDATLASSMNALSPGVFTTIKPLYRDGVYYFHFRNNQGLESKKQFNAIDERLQSNLRVGMSNGLIVGFGNLDTPAHFYAYDLQCPNCFDIDALPQRNYELTVTGTGIATCKTCHRSYNLNTGGNIVSGERGKTMTRYRASTTGPNGVLHVY
;
A
#
# COMPACT_ATOMS: atom_id res chain seq x y z
N MET A 1 -28.60 52.29 -21.30
CA MET A 1 -28.90 51.42 -20.14
C MET A 1 -28.89 49.90 -20.46
N ASN A 2 -28.56 49.45 -21.68
CA ASN A 2 -28.62 48.03 -22.07
C ASN A 2 -27.27 47.29 -22.13
N LEU A 3 -26.13 48.00 -22.09
CA LEU A 3 -24.81 47.38 -22.22
C LEU A 3 -24.29 46.82 -20.88
N LYS A 4 -24.48 47.56 -19.77
CA LYS A 4 -24.09 47.11 -18.41
C LYS A 4 -24.85 45.88 -17.94
N LYS A 5 -26.12 45.73 -18.35
CA LYS A 5 -26.99 44.59 -18.01
C LYS A 5 -26.53 43.30 -18.70
N LYS A 6 -26.20 43.37 -20.00
CA LYS A 6 -25.64 42.25 -20.77
C LYS A 6 -24.26 41.79 -20.29
N ILE A 7 -23.43 42.72 -19.80
CA ILE A 7 -22.11 42.39 -19.23
C ILE A 7 -22.26 41.71 -17.85
N GLY A 8 -23.18 42.19 -17.01
CA GLY A 8 -23.49 41.56 -15.72
C GLY A 8 -24.07 40.14 -15.86
N GLU A 9 -25.01 39.93 -16.79
CA GLU A 9 -25.58 38.61 -17.09
C GLU A 9 -24.50 37.62 -17.59
N ARG A 10 -23.57 38.09 -18.44
CA ARG A 10 -22.46 37.24 -18.93
C ARG A 10 -21.45 36.89 -17.84
N ILE A 11 -21.18 37.79 -16.90
CA ILE A 11 -20.28 37.52 -15.76
C ILE A 11 -20.90 36.49 -14.80
N ILE A 12 -22.21 36.56 -14.55
CA ILE A 12 -22.93 35.61 -13.71
C ILE A 12 -22.96 34.21 -14.36
N ILE A 13 -23.17 34.14 -15.68
CA ILE A 13 -23.12 32.87 -16.42
C ILE A 13 -21.70 32.27 -16.40
N LEU A 14 -20.66 33.11 -16.53
CA LEU A 14 -19.27 32.65 -16.48
C LEU A 14 -18.88 32.15 -15.07
N SER A 15 -19.31 32.81 -13.99
CA SER A 15 -19.03 32.35 -12.63
C SER A 15 -19.82 31.08 -12.25
N ALA A 16 -21.05 30.93 -12.76
CA ALA A 16 -21.82 29.70 -12.61
C ALA A 16 -21.17 28.51 -13.36
N LEU A 17 -20.51 28.76 -14.50
CA LEU A 17 -19.75 27.74 -15.23
C LEU A 17 -18.50 27.26 -14.45
N PHE A 18 -17.81 28.15 -13.73
CA PHE A 18 -16.65 27.77 -12.91
C PHE A 18 -17.04 26.95 -11.67
N MET A 19 -18.26 27.10 -11.15
CA MET A 19 -18.76 26.31 -10.01
C MET A 19 -19.01 24.83 -10.36
N LEU A 20 -19.19 24.50 -11.64
CA LEU A 20 -19.44 23.12 -12.10
C LEU A 20 -18.15 22.30 -12.28
N ILE A 21 -16.96 22.91 -12.23
CA ILE A 21 -15.66 22.24 -12.43
C ILE A 21 -15.02 21.84 -11.07
N ALA A 22 -15.62 22.23 -9.94
CA ALA A 22 -14.99 22.12 -8.63
C ALA A 22 -15.12 20.75 -7.92
N CYS A 23 -15.90 19.80 -8.45
CA CYS A 23 -15.93 18.43 -7.92
C CYS A 23 -15.15 17.50 -8.85
N LYS A 24 -13.83 17.49 -8.73
CA LYS A 24 -13.07 16.31 -9.15
C LYS A 24 -13.27 15.30 -8.02
N ASP A 25 -14.39 14.57 -8.06
CA ASP A 25 -14.63 13.44 -7.17
C ASP A 25 -13.45 12.49 -7.35
N VAL A 26 -12.57 12.43 -6.36
CA VAL A 26 -11.57 11.38 -6.27
C VAL A 26 -12.37 10.15 -5.87
N ILE A 27 -12.77 9.36 -6.87
CA ILE A 27 -13.29 8.02 -6.63
C ILE A 27 -12.11 7.22 -6.08
N ASP A 28 -11.96 7.21 -4.76
CA ASP A 28 -11.02 6.33 -4.07
C ASP A 28 -11.67 4.94 -4.01
N TYR A 29 -11.24 4.08 -4.92
CA TYR A 29 -11.56 2.66 -4.85
C TYR A 29 -10.90 2.06 -3.60
N GLU A 30 -11.61 1.17 -2.91
CA GLU A 30 -11.07 0.50 -1.71
C GLU A 30 -9.77 -0.26 -2.01
N TYR A 31 -9.65 -0.81 -3.21
CA TYR A 31 -8.51 -1.61 -3.66
C TYR A 31 -7.91 -1.05 -4.95
N SER A 32 -6.61 -1.25 -5.11
CA SER A 32 -5.86 -0.90 -6.31
C SER A 32 -6.36 -1.69 -7.53
N ASN A 33 -6.30 -1.04 -8.69
CA ASN A 33 -6.44 -1.68 -10.00
C ASN A 33 -5.12 -2.31 -10.49
N TYR A 34 -4.00 -2.03 -9.82
CA TYR A 34 -2.75 -2.74 -10.05
C TYR A 34 -2.79 -4.07 -9.31
N HIS A 35 -2.55 -5.15 -10.05
CA HIS A 35 -2.61 -6.52 -9.53
C HIS A 35 -1.21 -7.10 -9.40
N CYS A 36 -0.73 -7.22 -8.17
CA CYS A 36 0.61 -7.72 -7.92
C CYS A 36 0.66 -9.26 -8.02
N ASN A 37 -0.44 -9.96 -7.68
CA ASN A 37 -0.58 -11.43 -7.77
C ASN A 37 0.55 -12.22 -7.08
N LEU A 38 1.06 -11.74 -5.94
CA LEU A 38 2.10 -12.42 -5.16
C LEU A 38 1.53 -13.62 -4.43
N THR A 39 2.25 -14.75 -4.49
CA THR A 39 2.00 -15.92 -3.64
C THR A 39 3.28 -16.29 -2.92
N ILE A 40 3.21 -16.46 -1.59
CA ILE A 40 4.31 -17.00 -0.79
C ILE A 40 3.76 -18.17 0.03
N ASP A 41 4.32 -19.35 -0.17
CA ASP A 41 4.01 -20.51 0.66
C ASP A 41 4.96 -20.55 1.87
N ASN A 42 4.49 -20.05 3.01
CA ASN A 42 5.28 -20.02 4.25
C ASN A 42 5.29 -21.38 4.97
N SER A 43 4.49 -22.36 4.54
CA SER A 43 4.63 -23.74 5.03
C SER A 43 5.95 -24.38 4.56
N VAL A 44 6.50 -23.88 3.46
CA VAL A 44 7.80 -24.29 2.90
C VAL A 44 8.93 -23.37 3.38
N HIS A 45 8.74 -22.05 3.32
CA HIS A 45 9.79 -21.10 3.74
C HIS A 45 10.04 -21.09 5.24
N LEU A 46 9.01 -21.39 6.04
CA LEU A 46 9.02 -21.40 7.51
C LEU A 46 9.67 -20.11 8.06
N ASP A 47 9.24 -18.96 7.56
CA ASP A 47 9.75 -17.66 7.97
C ASP A 47 8.95 -17.11 9.15
N ALA A 48 9.63 -16.90 10.28
CA ALA A 48 9.00 -16.39 11.50
C ALA A 48 8.59 -14.90 11.39
N THR A 49 9.32 -14.09 10.62
CA THR A 49 9.01 -12.67 10.42
C THR A 49 7.69 -12.53 9.66
N LEU A 50 7.53 -13.25 8.54
CA LEU A 50 6.27 -13.29 7.81
C LEU A 50 5.15 -13.98 8.61
N ALA A 51 5.45 -15.08 9.29
CA ALA A 51 4.48 -15.78 10.14
C ALA A 51 3.86 -14.85 11.20
N SER A 52 4.66 -13.95 11.77
CA SER A 52 4.20 -13.01 12.81
C SER A 52 3.08 -12.08 12.32
N SER A 53 3.11 -11.62 11.06
CA SER A 53 2.07 -10.76 10.50
C SER A 53 0.88 -11.54 9.94
N MET A 54 1.05 -12.84 9.66
CA MET A 54 -0.03 -13.74 9.25
C MET A 54 -0.76 -14.41 10.42
N ASN A 55 -0.47 -14.02 11.66
CA ASN A 55 -1.14 -14.51 12.85
C ASN A 55 -2.28 -13.57 13.29
N ALA A 56 -3.53 -13.99 13.12
CA ALA A 56 -4.70 -13.22 13.57
C ALA A 56 -4.74 -12.99 15.09
N LEU A 57 -4.03 -13.82 15.88
CA LEU A 57 -3.89 -13.67 17.34
C LEU A 57 -2.77 -12.68 17.73
N SER A 58 -2.03 -12.13 16.76
CA SER A 58 -1.00 -11.11 16.97
C SER A 58 -1.24 -9.89 16.07
N PRO A 59 -2.41 -9.23 16.16
CA PRO A 59 -2.73 -8.09 15.32
C PRO A 59 -1.84 -6.88 15.66
N GLY A 60 -1.67 -5.98 14.69
CA GLY A 60 -0.78 -4.81 14.77
C GLY A 60 0.67 -5.10 14.37
N VAL A 61 1.00 -6.36 14.06
CA VAL A 61 2.29 -6.75 13.48
C VAL A 61 2.18 -6.69 11.96
N PHE A 62 2.97 -5.81 11.36
CA PHE A 62 3.04 -5.62 9.92
C PHE A 62 4.43 -5.96 9.40
N THR A 63 4.49 -6.72 8.32
CA THR A 63 5.73 -7.12 7.66
C THR A 63 5.83 -6.48 6.29
N THR A 64 6.91 -5.75 6.07
CA THR A 64 7.33 -5.30 4.75
C THR A 64 7.99 -6.46 4.01
N ILE A 65 7.57 -6.68 2.76
CA ILE A 65 8.10 -7.70 1.86
C ILE A 65 8.77 -6.97 0.69
N LYS A 66 10.02 -7.32 0.39
CA LYS A 66 10.76 -6.84 -0.80
C LYS A 66 11.52 -7.99 -1.43
N PRO A 67 11.69 -8.02 -2.76
CA PRO A 67 12.68 -8.88 -3.39
C PRO A 67 14.08 -8.32 -3.15
N LEU A 68 15.05 -9.21 -2.94
CA LEU A 68 16.46 -8.88 -2.86
C LEU A 68 17.22 -9.79 -3.82
N TYR A 69 18.01 -9.21 -4.72
CA TYR A 69 18.90 -9.96 -5.59
C TYR A 69 20.33 -9.88 -5.05
N ARG A 70 20.94 -11.03 -4.80
CA ARG A 70 22.31 -11.15 -4.26
C ARG A 70 22.96 -12.41 -4.80
N ASP A 71 24.20 -12.28 -5.28
CA ASP A 71 25.04 -13.40 -5.71
C ASP A 71 24.37 -14.34 -6.73
N GLY A 72 23.61 -13.77 -7.67
CA GLY A 72 22.93 -14.53 -8.72
C GLY A 72 21.54 -15.08 -8.32
N VAL A 73 21.09 -14.84 -7.09
CA VAL A 73 19.91 -15.48 -6.52
C VAL A 73 18.94 -14.45 -5.95
N TYR A 74 17.64 -14.69 -6.11
CA TYR A 74 16.58 -13.89 -5.49
C TYR A 74 16.20 -14.40 -4.10
N TYR A 75 15.89 -13.45 -3.23
CA TYR A 75 15.42 -13.68 -1.86
C TYR A 75 14.16 -12.86 -1.62
N PHE A 76 13.26 -13.39 -0.81
CA PHE A 76 12.34 -12.54 -0.07
C PHE A 76 13.10 -11.92 1.09
N HIS A 77 12.98 -10.61 1.23
CA HIS A 77 13.46 -9.85 2.37
C HIS A 77 12.26 -9.39 3.17
N PHE A 78 12.13 -9.92 4.39
CA PHE A 78 11.07 -9.61 5.31
C PHE A 78 11.60 -8.73 6.43
N ARG A 79 10.87 -7.67 6.74
CA ARG A 79 11.13 -6.84 7.93
C ARG A 79 9.81 -6.45 8.57
N ASN A 80 9.61 -6.82 9.82
CA ASN A 80 8.40 -6.42 10.54
C ASN A 80 8.60 -5.13 11.33
N ASN A 81 7.49 -4.53 11.72
CA ASN A 81 7.47 -3.29 12.50
C ASN A 81 7.88 -3.48 13.98
N GLN A 82 8.09 -4.72 14.44
CA GLN A 82 8.58 -5.07 15.78
C GLN A 82 10.09 -5.30 15.83
N GLY A 83 10.80 -5.09 14.71
CA GLY A 83 12.26 -5.19 14.64
C GLY A 83 12.80 -6.56 14.24
N LEU A 84 11.95 -7.51 13.85
CA LEU A 84 12.40 -8.76 13.22
C LEU A 84 12.72 -8.53 11.74
N GLU A 85 13.78 -9.17 11.28
CA GLU A 85 14.22 -9.14 9.90
C GLU A 85 14.74 -10.52 9.49
N SER A 86 14.36 -11.00 8.31
CA SER A 86 14.81 -12.28 7.77
C SER A 86 14.89 -12.26 6.26
N LYS A 87 15.65 -13.20 5.70
CA LYS A 87 15.80 -13.39 4.26
C LYS A 87 15.59 -14.86 3.94
N LYS A 88 14.77 -15.13 2.92
CA LYS A 88 14.48 -16.49 2.45
C LYS A 88 14.78 -16.57 0.97
N GLN A 89 15.64 -17.51 0.59
CA GLN A 89 15.96 -17.73 -0.81
C GLN A 89 14.71 -18.17 -1.55
N PHE A 90 14.52 -17.69 -2.77
CA PHE A 90 13.46 -18.19 -3.64
C PHE A 90 13.66 -19.68 -3.89
N ASN A 91 12.56 -20.43 -3.81
CA ASN A 91 12.53 -21.82 -4.24
C ASN A 91 12.10 -21.90 -5.72
N ALA A 92 12.09 -23.12 -6.29
CA ALA A 92 11.71 -23.33 -7.69
C ALA A 92 10.27 -22.87 -8.02
N ILE A 93 9.36 -22.84 -7.05
CA ILE A 93 7.99 -22.34 -7.24
C ILE A 93 8.02 -20.81 -7.33
N ASP A 94 8.75 -20.14 -6.45
CA ASP A 94 8.87 -18.67 -6.45
C ASP A 94 9.51 -18.15 -7.74
N GLU A 95 10.55 -18.85 -8.23
CA GLU A 95 11.21 -18.54 -9.49
C GLU A 95 10.27 -18.74 -10.68
N ARG A 96 9.55 -19.87 -10.72
CA ARG A 96 8.56 -20.17 -11.76
C ARG A 96 7.42 -19.15 -11.79
N LEU A 97 6.98 -18.65 -10.63
CA LEU A 97 5.97 -17.61 -10.53
C LEU A 97 6.52 -16.21 -10.80
N GLN A 98 7.85 -16.06 -10.91
CA GLN A 98 8.53 -14.78 -11.03
C GLN A 98 8.16 -13.84 -9.88
N SER A 99 8.15 -14.36 -8.65
CA SER A 99 7.66 -13.65 -7.47
C SER A 99 8.33 -12.29 -7.24
N ASN A 100 9.54 -12.08 -7.75
CA ASN A 100 10.27 -10.80 -7.67
C ASN A 100 9.57 -9.66 -8.43
N LEU A 101 8.77 -9.96 -9.45
CA LEU A 101 8.02 -8.97 -10.24
C LEU A 101 6.63 -8.68 -9.67
N ARG A 102 6.27 -9.38 -8.59
CA ARG A 102 4.91 -9.43 -8.04
C ARG A 102 4.77 -8.73 -6.69
N VAL A 103 5.81 -8.04 -6.22
CA VAL A 103 5.83 -7.43 -4.88
C VAL A 103 5.38 -5.97 -4.94
N GLY A 104 4.11 -5.71 -5.21
CA GLY A 104 3.56 -4.35 -5.22
C GLY A 104 4.20 -3.42 -6.26
N MET A 105 3.85 -2.14 -6.22
CA MET A 105 4.44 -1.11 -7.07
C MET A 105 5.87 -0.82 -6.62
N SER A 106 6.80 -0.89 -7.58
CA SER A 106 8.23 -0.70 -7.31
C SER A 106 8.77 -1.61 -6.20
N ASN A 107 8.31 -2.87 -6.19
CA ASN A 107 8.91 -3.97 -5.41
C ASN A 107 8.83 -3.81 -3.88
N GLY A 108 7.73 -3.26 -3.35
CA GLY A 108 7.46 -3.27 -1.91
C GLY A 108 5.98 -3.46 -1.55
N LEU A 109 5.73 -4.37 -0.60
CA LEU A 109 4.43 -4.58 0.02
C LEU A 109 4.53 -4.50 1.54
N ILE A 110 3.41 -4.19 2.20
CA ILE A 110 3.23 -4.27 3.65
C ILE A 110 2.01 -5.15 3.92
N VAL A 111 2.15 -6.20 4.74
CA VAL A 111 1.04 -7.10 5.07
C VAL A 111 0.90 -7.32 6.58
N GLY A 112 -0.32 -7.50 7.08
CA GLY A 112 -0.56 -7.82 8.48
C GLY A 112 -2.02 -7.67 8.91
N PHE A 113 -2.35 -8.22 10.07
CA PHE A 113 -3.66 -8.02 10.69
C PHE A 113 -3.73 -6.66 11.39
N GLY A 114 -4.79 -5.88 11.14
CA GLY A 114 -5.09 -4.68 11.91
C GLY A 114 -5.60 -5.01 13.32
N ASN A 115 -5.35 -4.13 14.30
CA ASN A 115 -5.70 -4.35 15.70
C ASN A 115 -6.95 -3.61 16.20
N LEU A 116 -7.74 -3.02 15.30
CA LEU A 116 -8.92 -2.22 15.66
C LEU A 116 -10.27 -2.88 15.28
N ASP A 117 -10.25 -3.96 14.49
CA ASP A 117 -11.45 -4.72 14.12
C ASP A 117 -11.56 -6.04 14.91
N THR A 118 -12.79 -6.51 15.13
CA THR A 118 -13.08 -7.83 15.72
C THR A 118 -14.14 -8.56 14.88
N PRO A 119 -13.79 -9.65 14.16
CA PRO A 119 -12.47 -10.28 14.09
C PRO A 119 -11.43 -9.39 13.38
N ALA A 120 -10.14 -9.62 13.69
CA ALA A 120 -9.05 -8.87 13.09
C ALA A 120 -9.04 -9.03 11.56
N HIS A 121 -8.94 -7.90 10.84
CA HIS A 121 -8.92 -7.89 9.38
C HIS A 121 -7.48 -7.97 8.85
N PHE A 122 -7.25 -8.81 7.84
CA PHE A 122 -5.94 -8.91 7.18
C PHE A 122 -5.81 -7.89 6.06
N TYR A 123 -4.79 -7.03 6.15
CA TYR A 123 -4.53 -5.99 5.16
C TYR A 123 -3.26 -6.28 4.36
N ALA A 124 -3.28 -5.85 3.10
CA ALA A 124 -2.10 -5.69 2.26
C ALA A 124 -2.10 -4.28 1.67
N TYR A 125 -0.96 -3.62 1.74
CA TYR A 125 -0.75 -2.28 1.24
C TYR A 125 0.48 -2.21 0.35
N ASP A 126 0.49 -1.24 -0.54
CA ASP A 126 1.71 -0.85 -1.24
C ASP A 126 2.69 -0.15 -0.30
N LEU A 127 3.99 -0.36 -0.50
CA LEU A 127 5.02 0.31 0.28
C LEU A 127 5.23 1.77 -0.16
N GLN A 128 4.81 2.16 -1.37
CA GLN A 128 4.96 3.52 -1.88
C GLN A 128 3.88 4.44 -1.32
N CYS A 129 4.26 5.69 -1.07
CA CYS A 129 3.31 6.72 -0.68
C CYS A 129 2.33 7.04 -1.83
N PRO A 130 1.01 6.85 -1.65
CA PRO A 130 0.01 7.04 -2.72
C PRO A 130 -0.12 8.51 -3.18
N ASN A 131 0.36 9.45 -2.37
CA ASN A 131 0.32 10.88 -2.66
C ASN A 131 1.62 11.41 -3.31
N CYS A 132 2.67 10.60 -3.40
CA CYS A 132 3.96 11.01 -4.01
C CYS A 132 4.38 10.11 -5.17
N PHE A 133 4.05 8.83 -5.09
CA PHE A 133 4.38 7.86 -6.10
C PHE A 133 3.38 7.89 -7.25
N ASP A 134 3.93 7.83 -8.46
CA ASP A 134 3.19 7.69 -9.70
C ASP A 134 3.92 6.62 -10.53
N ILE A 135 3.19 5.57 -10.89
CA ILE A 135 3.73 4.44 -11.64
C ILE A 135 4.06 4.82 -13.08
N ASP A 136 3.38 5.82 -13.63
CA ASP A 136 3.49 6.26 -15.02
C ASP A 136 4.45 7.45 -15.18
N ALA A 137 5.00 7.98 -14.07
CA ALA A 137 5.93 9.10 -14.12
C ALA A 137 7.28 8.71 -14.73
N LEU A 138 7.83 9.60 -15.57
CA LEU A 138 9.15 9.46 -16.19
C LEU A 138 10.06 10.65 -15.81
N PRO A 139 11.19 10.43 -15.10
CA PRO A 139 11.64 9.16 -14.53
C PRO A 139 10.81 8.75 -13.31
N GLN A 140 10.57 7.44 -13.17
CA GLN A 140 9.90 6.88 -12.01
C GLN A 140 10.76 7.06 -10.75
N ARG A 141 10.14 7.44 -9.63
CA ARG A 141 10.84 7.66 -8.35
C ARG A 141 10.14 6.90 -7.23
N ASN A 142 10.92 6.34 -6.32
CA ASN A 142 10.40 5.60 -5.17
C ASN A 142 10.19 6.54 -3.98
N TYR A 143 9.06 6.34 -3.30
CA TYR A 143 8.64 7.07 -2.11
C TYR A 143 8.20 6.09 -1.02
N GLU A 144 9.08 5.15 -0.70
CA GLU A 144 8.85 4.12 0.31
C GLU A 144 8.48 4.72 1.68
N LEU A 145 7.45 4.15 2.28
CA LEU A 145 6.96 4.47 3.60
C LEU A 145 7.80 3.78 4.67
N THR A 146 8.01 4.45 5.80
CA THR A 146 8.61 3.84 6.99
C THR A 146 7.52 3.43 7.96
N VAL A 147 7.53 2.18 8.42
CA VAL A 147 6.52 1.65 9.34
C VAL A 147 7.05 1.62 10.77
N THR A 148 6.32 2.23 11.71
CA THR A 148 6.64 2.22 13.14
C THR A 148 6.05 1.01 13.84
N GLY A 149 6.55 0.70 15.04
CA GLY A 149 6.03 -0.42 15.86
C GLY A 149 4.57 -0.31 16.29
N THR A 150 3.95 0.87 16.17
CA THR A 150 2.52 1.07 16.42
C THR A 150 1.66 0.85 15.17
N GLY A 151 2.25 0.44 14.04
CA GLY A 151 1.53 0.24 12.79
C GLY A 151 1.21 1.55 12.06
N ILE A 152 2.04 2.59 12.22
CA ILE A 152 1.92 3.83 11.46
C ILE A 152 2.95 3.85 10.35
N ALA A 153 2.50 4.02 9.11
CA ALA A 153 3.37 4.20 7.95
C ALA A 153 3.54 5.70 7.65
N THR A 154 4.77 6.19 7.53
CA THR A 154 5.04 7.63 7.29
C THR A 154 5.85 7.84 6.02
N CYS A 155 5.43 8.81 5.21
CA CYS A 155 6.18 9.25 4.05
C CYS A 155 7.20 10.33 4.44
N LYS A 156 8.48 10.13 4.10
CA LYS A 156 9.52 11.13 4.35
C LYS A 156 9.40 12.40 3.50
N THR A 157 8.70 12.33 2.36
CA THR A 157 8.63 13.41 1.36
C THR A 157 7.48 14.36 1.64
N CYS A 158 6.26 13.83 1.85
CA CYS A 158 5.09 14.66 2.11
C CYS A 158 4.63 14.64 3.57
N HIS A 159 5.35 13.93 4.44
CA HIS A 159 5.13 13.85 5.88
C HIS A 159 3.76 13.29 6.31
N ARG A 160 2.95 12.78 5.37
CA ARG A 160 1.71 12.08 5.67
C ARG A 160 2.00 10.80 6.44
N SER A 161 1.18 10.54 7.44
CA SER A 161 1.20 9.31 8.24
C SER A 161 -0.13 8.59 8.10
N TYR A 162 -0.07 7.28 7.90
CA TYR A 162 -1.20 6.40 7.64
C TYR A 162 -1.31 5.34 8.73
N ASN A 163 -2.52 5.09 9.23
CA ASN A 163 -2.75 4.04 10.22
C ASN A 163 -3.06 2.71 9.53
N LEU A 164 -2.12 1.77 9.58
CA LEU A 164 -2.27 0.45 8.96
C LEU A 164 -3.29 -0.42 9.68
N ASN A 165 -3.64 -0.09 10.93
CA ASN A 165 -4.62 -0.83 11.72
C ASN A 165 -6.08 -0.53 11.34
N THR A 166 -6.33 0.52 10.56
CA THR A 166 -7.68 1.00 10.16
C THR A 166 -7.77 1.21 8.66
N GLY A 167 -7.30 0.24 7.87
CA GLY A 167 -7.39 0.33 6.41
C GLY A 167 -6.52 1.41 5.77
N GLY A 168 -5.54 1.98 6.48
CA GLY A 168 -4.57 2.91 5.89
C GLY A 168 -5.07 4.35 5.71
N ASN A 169 -5.98 4.81 6.57
CA ASN A 169 -6.42 6.21 6.58
C ASN A 169 -5.29 7.15 7.03
N ILE A 170 -5.31 8.39 6.54
CA ILE A 170 -4.39 9.45 6.97
C ILE A 170 -4.72 9.85 8.42
N VAL A 171 -3.73 9.82 9.30
CA VAL A 171 -3.83 10.27 10.71
C VAL A 171 -3.02 11.52 11.02
N SER A 172 -2.10 11.90 10.12
CA SER A 172 -1.35 13.15 10.22
C SER A 172 -0.86 13.60 8.84
N GLY A 173 -0.70 14.91 8.66
CA GLY A 173 -0.36 15.56 7.39
C GLY A 173 -1.59 16.06 6.63
N GLU A 174 -1.35 16.58 5.44
CA GLU A 174 -2.39 17.08 4.55
C GLU A 174 -3.37 15.98 4.09
N ARG A 175 -4.61 16.38 3.78
CA ARG A 175 -5.59 15.49 3.13
C ARG A 175 -5.04 14.98 1.79
N GLY A 176 -5.52 13.83 1.36
CA GLY A 176 -5.09 13.17 0.13
C GLY A 176 -5.61 11.73 0.05
N LYS A 177 -5.05 10.96 -0.87
CA LYS A 177 -5.37 9.54 -1.06
C LYS A 177 -4.98 8.74 0.19
N THR A 178 -5.83 7.82 0.62
CA THR A 178 -5.46 6.81 1.63
C THR A 178 -4.46 5.80 1.04
N MET A 179 -3.92 4.91 1.88
CA MET A 179 -2.99 3.87 1.41
C MET A 179 -3.56 3.09 0.22
N THR A 180 -2.71 2.83 -0.78
CA THR A 180 -3.02 1.88 -1.85
C THR A 180 -3.15 0.48 -1.24
N ARG A 181 -4.36 -0.08 -1.24
CA ARG A 181 -4.65 -1.41 -0.70
C ARG A 181 -4.71 -2.45 -1.80
N TYR A 182 -4.24 -3.65 -1.49
CA TYR A 182 -4.45 -4.84 -2.30
C TYR A 182 -5.46 -5.76 -1.62
N ARG A 183 -6.16 -6.56 -2.41
CA ARG A 183 -6.89 -7.69 -1.84
C ARG A 183 -5.84 -8.69 -1.39
N ALA A 184 -6.04 -9.31 -0.23
CA ALA A 184 -5.12 -10.32 0.24
C ALA A 184 -5.83 -11.33 1.14
N SER A 185 -5.24 -12.51 1.23
CA SER A 185 -5.66 -13.56 2.16
C SER A 185 -4.44 -14.30 2.68
N THR A 186 -4.61 -14.90 3.86
CA THR A 186 -3.64 -15.83 4.43
C THR A 186 -4.36 -17.03 5.02
N THR A 187 -3.76 -18.22 4.91
CA THR A 187 -4.24 -19.43 5.59
C THR A 187 -3.60 -19.65 6.97
N GLY A 188 -2.84 -18.66 7.46
CA GLY A 188 -2.26 -18.63 8.80
C GLY A 188 -0.73 -18.49 8.80
N PRO A 189 -0.10 -18.50 10.00
CA PRO A 189 1.33 -18.20 10.17
C PRO A 189 2.28 -19.07 9.34
N ASN A 190 1.99 -20.36 9.25
CA ASN A 190 2.75 -21.33 8.44
C ASN A 190 1.95 -21.76 7.19
N GLY A 191 1.09 -20.88 6.70
CA GLY A 191 0.23 -21.12 5.55
C GLY A 191 0.72 -20.38 4.30
N VAL A 192 -0.24 -20.11 3.41
CA VAL A 192 -0.01 -19.40 2.15
C VAL A 192 -0.46 -17.96 2.30
N LEU A 193 0.42 -17.01 1.94
CA LEU A 193 0.05 -15.62 1.66
C LEU A 193 -0.33 -15.50 0.19
N HIS A 194 -1.46 -14.88 -0.09
CA HIS A 194 -1.82 -14.46 -1.43
C HIS A 194 -2.24 -12.99 -1.45
N VAL A 195 -1.67 -12.21 -2.37
CA VAL A 195 -2.00 -10.80 -2.60
C VAL A 195 -2.38 -10.64 -4.07
N TYR A 196 -3.59 -10.15 -4.35
CA TYR A 196 -4.15 -10.04 -5.70
C TYR A 196 -3.84 -8.69 -6.32
#